data_AF-A0A965Q2Q9-F1
#
_entry.id   AF-A0A965Q2Q9-F1
#
_cell.length_a   1.000
_cell.length_b   1.000
_cell.length_c   1.000
_cell.angle_alpha   90.00
_cell.angle_beta   90.00
_cell.angle_gamma   90.00
#
_symmetry.space_group_name_H-M   'P 1'
#
loop_
_entity.id
_entity.type
_entity.pdbx_description
1 polymer ?
#
loop_
_entity_poly.entity_id
_entity_poly.type
_entity_poly.pdbx_seq_one_letter_code
_entity_poly.pdbx_strand_id
1 'polypeptide(L)'
;MPYYSEIHYWLSTYCNVGSSDQRAVETFVDCETRERVHSLRTQLYAVSQGKYDEEEFIRQLGRERKNRHGSFQAWAKIMLQWIAQYSRN
;
A
#
# COMPACT_ATOMS: atom_id res chain seq x y z
N MET A 1 -7.23 -11.70 -12.83
CA MET A 1 -7.29 -10.76 -11.69
C MET A 1 -5.86 -10.53 -11.22
N PRO A 2 -5.30 -9.31 -11.25
CA PRO A 2 -4.00 -9.10 -10.62
C PRO A 2 -4.18 -9.37 -9.12
N TYR A 3 -3.55 -10.43 -8.64
CA TYR A 3 -3.62 -10.81 -7.25
C TYR A 3 -2.80 -9.77 -6.46
N TYR A 4 -3.46 -8.96 -5.64
CA TYR A 4 -2.80 -7.95 -4.80
C TYR A 4 -2.14 -8.60 -3.58
N SER A 5 -1.42 -9.69 -3.79
CA SER A 5 -0.88 -10.54 -2.73
C SER A 5 0.01 -9.76 -1.75
N GLU A 6 0.83 -8.84 -2.26
CA GLU A 6 1.77 -8.08 -1.44
C GLU A 6 1.07 -6.95 -0.69
N ILE A 7 0.12 -6.25 -1.34
CA ILE A 7 -0.71 -5.26 -0.66
C ILE A 7 -1.52 -5.94 0.45
N HIS A 8 -2.11 -7.10 0.15
CA HIS A 8 -2.88 -7.88 1.12
C HIS A 8 -2.02 -8.33 2.30
N TYR A 9 -0.83 -8.86 2.02
CA TYR A 9 0.13 -9.24 3.05
C TYR A 9 0.57 -8.04 3.91
N TRP A 10 0.91 -6.93 3.27
CA TRP A 10 1.31 -5.71 3.96
C TRP A 10 0.19 -5.21 4.89
N LEU A 11 -1.07 -5.22 4.42
CA LEU A 11 -2.22 -4.88 5.25
C LEU A 11 -2.38 -5.81 6.44
N SER A 12 -2.38 -7.12 6.21
CA SER A 12 -2.64 -8.11 7.26
C SER A 12 -1.54 -8.18 8.30
N THR A 13 -0.31 -7.81 7.94
CA THR A 13 0.87 -7.95 8.81
C THR A 13 1.26 -6.64 9.48
N TYR A 14 1.15 -5.50 8.78
CA TYR A 14 1.70 -4.22 9.24
C TYR A 14 0.64 -3.15 9.56
N CYS A 15 -0.58 -3.26 9.03
CA CYS A 15 -1.65 -2.29 9.31
C CYS A 15 -2.45 -2.64 10.57
N ASN A 16 -1.77 -2.65 11.71
CA ASN A 16 -2.37 -2.92 13.02
C ASN A 16 -3.21 -1.72 13.51
N VAL A 17 -4.18 -2.00 14.39
CA VAL A 17 -5.02 -0.98 15.04
C VAL A 17 -4.13 0.05 15.74
N GLY A 18 -4.28 1.33 15.38
CA GLY A 18 -3.51 2.44 15.93
C GLY A 18 -2.24 2.83 15.14
N SER A 19 -1.83 2.03 14.15
CA SER A 19 -0.70 2.39 13.27
C SER A 19 -1.20 3.12 12.02
N SER A 20 -0.50 4.19 11.62
CA SER A 20 -0.78 4.87 10.36
C SER A 20 -0.24 4.06 9.17
N ASP A 21 -0.86 4.22 7.99
CA ASP A 21 -0.36 3.60 6.76
C ASP A 21 1.11 3.96 6.49
N GLN A 22 1.53 5.17 6.84
CA GLN A 22 2.92 5.60 6.75
C GLN A 22 3.82 4.75 7.64
N ARG A 23 3.49 4.61 8.92
CA ARG A 23 4.30 3.82 9.86
C ARG A 23 4.36 2.35 9.45
N ALA A 24 3.24 1.81 8.95
CA ALA A 24 3.17 0.45 8.44
C ALA A 24 4.08 0.25 7.21
N VAL A 25 4.19 1.25 6.33
CA VAL A 25 5.13 1.21 5.19
C VAL A 25 6.58 1.26 5.64
N GLU A 26 6.91 2.17 6.56
CA GLU A 26 8.28 2.29 7.10
C GLU A 26 8.73 0.96 7.73
N THR A 27 7.87 0.39 8.58
CA THR A 27 8.14 -0.91 9.22
C THR A 27 8.29 -2.03 8.19
N PHE A 28 7.47 -2.05 7.15
CA PHE A 28 7.59 -3.04 6.07
C PHE A 28 8.94 -2.91 5.34
N VAL A 29 9.38 -1.68 5.05
CA VAL A 29 10.66 -1.44 4.37
C VAL A 29 11.85 -1.85 5.26
N ASP A 30 11.75 -1.68 6.58
CA ASP A 30 12.77 -2.11 7.54
C ASP A 30 12.85 -3.63 7.68
N CYS A 31 11.69 -4.30 7.70
CA CYS A 31 11.60 -5.71 8.08
C CYS A 31 11.68 -6.69 6.90
N GLU A 32 11.33 -6.25 5.68
CA GLU A 32 11.19 -7.14 4.53
C GLU A 32 12.37 -7.08 3.56
N THR A 33 12.49 -8.10 2.72
CA THR A 33 13.52 -8.13 1.69
C THR A 33 13.29 -7.09 0.59
N ARG A 34 14.36 -6.73 -0.13
CA ARG A 34 14.28 -5.78 -1.25
C ARG A 34 13.31 -6.24 -2.33
N GLU A 35 13.21 -7.55 -2.56
CA GLU A 35 12.29 -8.15 -3.53
C GLU A 35 10.84 -7.91 -3.13
N ARG A 36 10.51 -8.04 -1.84
CA ARG A 36 9.16 -7.78 -1.34
C ARG A 36 8.81 -6.30 -1.32
N VAL A 37 9.78 -5.45 -0.98
CA VAL A 37 9.64 -4.00 -1.16
C VAL A 37 9.41 -3.63 -2.62
N HIS A 38 10.12 -4.26 -3.55
CA HIS A 38 9.92 -4.05 -4.98
C HIS A 38 8.56 -4.57 -5.47
N SER A 39 8.10 -5.72 -4.96
CA SER A 39 6.78 -6.29 -5.22
C SER A 39 5.67 -5.33 -4.78
N LEU A 40 5.74 -4.82 -3.55
CA LEU A 40 4.78 -3.87 -3.01
C LEU A 40 4.74 -2.58 -3.84
N ARG A 41 5.92 -2.02 -4.18
CA ARG A 41 6.04 -0.85 -5.05
C ARG A 41 5.39 -1.07 -6.41
N THR A 42 5.58 -2.25 -7.00
CA THR A 42 5.00 -2.60 -8.31
C THR A 42 3.47 -2.66 -8.25
N GLN A 43 2.92 -3.29 -7.21
CA GLN A 43 1.47 -3.35 -7.02
C GLN A 43 0.87 -1.95 -6.75
N LEU A 44 1.49 -1.16 -5.87
CA LEU A 44 1.08 0.22 -5.61
C LEU A 44 1.18 1.10 -6.87
N TYR A 45 2.21 0.89 -7.70
CA TYR A 45 2.32 1.61 -8.97
C TYR A 45 1.16 1.28 -9.91
N ALA A 46 0.78 0.01 -10.06
CA ALA A 46 -0.40 -0.37 -10.85
C ALA A 46 -1.67 0.31 -10.33
N VAL A 47 -1.90 0.31 -9.01
CA VAL A 47 -3.04 1.00 -8.38
C VAL A 47 -3.01 2.50 -8.66
N SER A 48 -1.84 3.14 -8.58
CA SER A 48 -1.67 4.57 -8.85
C SER A 48 -2.06 4.98 -10.29
N GLN A 49 -1.96 4.03 -11.22
CA GLN A 49 -2.35 4.19 -12.63
C GLN A 49 -3.83 3.84 -12.88
N GLY A 50 -4.61 3.58 -11.83
CA GLY A 50 -6.01 3.14 -11.95
C GLY A 50 -6.17 1.69 -12.39
N LYS A 51 -5.10 0.89 -12.37
CA LYS A 51 -5.14 -0.53 -12.73
C LYS A 51 -5.47 -1.37 -11.49
N TYR A 52 -6.70 -1.21 -10.99
CA TYR A 52 -7.19 -2.00 -9.88
C TYR A 52 -8.70 -2.28 -9.97
N ASP A 53 -9.17 -3.26 -9.22
CA ASP A 53 -10.58 -3.55 -9.05
C ASP A 53 -11.08 -2.81 -7.80
N GLU A 54 -12.01 -1.88 -8.00
CA GLU A 54 -12.50 -1.01 -6.93
C GLU A 54 -13.34 -1.76 -5.90
N GLU A 55 -14.14 -2.74 -6.30
CA GLU A 55 -14.95 -3.53 -5.37
C GLU A 55 -14.05 -4.40 -4.49
N GLU A 56 -13.02 -5.00 -5.09
CA GLU A 56 -12.02 -5.77 -4.35
C GLU A 56 -11.25 -4.89 -3.35
N PHE A 57 -10.85 -3.70 -3.77
CA PHE A 57 -10.15 -2.77 -2.89
C PHE A 57 -11.04 -2.28 -1.74
N ILE A 58 -12.31 -2.00 -2.01
CA ILE A 58 -13.26 -1.66 -0.94
C ILE A 58 -13.39 -2.81 0.06
N ARG A 59 -13.45 -4.07 -0.40
CA ARG A 59 -13.51 -5.25 0.47
C ARG A 59 -12.25 -5.42 1.32
N GLN A 60 -11.07 -5.22 0.75
CA GLN A 60 -9.79 -5.44 1.45
C GLN A 60 -9.35 -4.25 2.32
N LEU A 61 -9.46 -3.02 1.80
CA LEU A 61 -8.91 -1.81 2.40
C LEU A 61 -9.93 -1.00 3.20
N GLY A 62 -11.23 -1.25 2.98
CA GLY A 62 -12.34 -0.47 3.52
C GLY A 62 -12.58 0.85 2.77
N ARG A 63 -13.82 1.33 2.82
CA ARG A 63 -14.21 2.63 2.25
C ARG A 63 -13.56 3.81 2.96
N GLU A 64 -13.30 3.68 4.27
CA GLU A 64 -12.67 4.74 5.07
C GLU A 64 -11.31 5.18 4.53
N ARG A 65 -10.49 4.21 4.09
CA ARG A 65 -9.19 4.52 3.49
C ARG A 65 -9.35 5.28 2.17
N LYS A 66 -10.31 4.88 1.33
CA LYS A 66 -10.65 5.63 0.11
C LYS A 66 -11.07 7.07 0.45
N ASN A 67 -11.96 7.25 1.43
CA ASN A 67 -12.47 8.56 1.82
C ASN A 67 -11.36 9.48 2.33
N ARG A 68 -10.47 8.96 3.18
CA ARG A 68 -9.35 9.72 3.76
C ARG A 68 -8.40 10.29 2.68
N HIS A 69 -8.20 9.56 1.59
CA HIS A 69 -7.27 9.94 0.53
C HIS A 69 -7.97 10.44 -0.75
N GLY A 70 -9.30 10.50 -0.77
CA GLY A 70 -10.12 10.84 -1.94
C GLY A 70 -10.24 9.71 -2.97
N SER A 71 -9.20 8.89 -3.17
CA SER A 71 -9.24 7.70 -4.02
C SER A 71 -8.15 6.69 -3.69
N PHE A 72 -8.28 5.45 -4.17
CA PHE A 72 -7.21 4.45 -4.05
C PHE A 72 -6.00 4.80 -4.92
N GLN A 73 -6.17 5.50 -6.05
CA GLN A 73 -5.02 6.01 -6.82
C GLN A 73 -4.21 7.02 -5.99
N ALA A 74 -4.90 7.96 -5.34
CA ALA A 74 -4.26 9.00 -4.53
C ALA A 74 -3.56 8.40 -3.31
N TRP A 75 -4.23 7.46 -2.63
CA TRP A 75 -3.63 6.65 -1.58
C TRP A 75 -2.34 5.98 -2.06
N ALA A 76 -2.39 5.22 -3.16
CA ALA A 76 -1.20 4.50 -3.66
C ALA A 76 -0.04 5.44 -4.04
N LYS A 77 -0.32 6.63 -4.57
CA LYS A 77 0.71 7.66 -4.84
C LYS A 77 1.40 8.12 -3.56
N ILE A 78 0.64 8.37 -2.50
CA ILE A 78 1.17 8.77 -1.19
C ILE A 78 2.04 7.64 -0.61
N MET A 79 1.59 6.38 -0.69
CA MET A 79 2.37 5.22 -0.25
C MET A 79 3.72 5.13 -0.97
N LEU A 80 3.73 5.30 -2.29
CA LEU A 80 4.96 5.30 -3.09
C LEU A 80 5.90 6.44 -2.71
N GLN A 81 5.36 7.61 -2.39
CA GLN A 81 6.15 8.75 -1.91
C GLN A 81 6.83 8.43 -0.59
N TRP A 82 6.11 7.82 0.36
CA TRP A 82 6.70 7.41 1.65
C TRP A 82 7.80 6.36 1.49
N ILE A 83 7.57 5.34 0.66
CA ILE A 83 8.62 4.35 0.35
C ILE A 83 9.86 5.05 -0.23
N ALA A 84 9.67 5.97 -1.19
CA ALA A 84 10.77 6.67 -1.84
C ALA A 84 11.51 7.63 -0.90
N GLN A 85 10.80 8.30 0.01
CA GLN A 85 11.41 9.16 1.04
C GLN A 85 12.21 8.33 2.04
N TYR A 86 11.64 7.23 2.51
CA TYR A 86 12.27 6.39 3.52
C TYR A 86 13.51 5.67 2.98
N SER A 87 13.47 5.15 1.74
CA SER A 87 14.63 4.49 1.11
C SER A 87 15.81 5.43 0.79
N ARG A 88 15.67 6.74 0.99
CA ARG A 88 16.76 7.73 0.82
C ARG A 88 17.47 8.06 2.12
N ASN A 89 16.85 7.75 3.25
CA ASN A 89 17.45 7.87 4.58
C ASN A 89 18.21 6.59 4.92
#